data_AF-A0A0M9AJF1-F1
#
_entry.id   AF-A0A0M9AJF1-F1
#
_cell.length_a   1.000
_cell.length_b   1.000
_cell.length_c   1.000
_cell.angle_alpha   90.00
_cell.angle_beta   90.00
_cell.angle_gamma   90.00
#
_symmetry.space_group_name_H-M   'P 1'
#
loop_
_entity.id
_entity.type
_entity.pdbx_description
1 polymer ?
#
loop_
_entity_poly.entity_id
_entity_poly.type
_entity_poly.pdbx_seq_one_letter_code
_entity_poly.pdbx_strand_id
1 'polypeptide(L)'
;MKESWVDWDRQQINIPRHDRCDFGKNGGYCGYCEQQARLAAKCNEDLSFDEALEDRWQPKTTTGARAVPFGWNDEIVSVVEAFFEIYDRWPRSRAVVNRRVTKVAEEAGMKSDEVYPHALRATAGTHHAYRGLSTLALQSLMGWERIDTARKYLRVSGGATAKALEEVYEDD
;
A
#
# COMPACT_ATOMS: atom_id res chain seq x y z
N MET A 1 3.37 9.03 4.87
CA MET A 1 2.74 8.34 6.01
C MET A 1 3.24 9.00 7.28
N LYS A 2 2.31 9.39 8.15
CA LYS A 2 2.57 9.89 9.50
C LYS A 2 2.19 8.79 10.50
N GLU A 3 2.73 8.80 11.72
CA GLU A 3 2.30 7.86 12.76
C GLU A 3 0.82 7.99 13.08
N SER A 4 0.25 9.19 12.96
CA SER A 4 -1.19 9.44 13.15
C SER A 4 -2.10 8.68 12.18
N TRP A 5 -1.55 8.01 11.16
CA TRP A 5 -2.30 7.12 10.30
C TRP A 5 -2.42 5.71 10.91
N VAL A 6 -1.67 5.38 11.96
CA VAL A 6 -1.67 4.07 12.62
C VAL A 6 -2.70 4.05 13.74
N ASP A 7 -3.59 3.07 13.69
CA ASP A 7 -4.48 2.70 14.78
C ASP A 7 -3.84 1.49 15.48
N TRP A 8 -3.16 1.76 16.60
CA TRP A 8 -2.41 0.75 17.36
C TRP A 8 -3.34 -0.26 18.05
N ASP A 9 -4.51 0.17 18.53
CA ASP A 9 -5.49 -0.70 19.17
C ASP A 9 -6.05 -1.75 18.20
N ARG A 10 -6.29 -1.35 16.95
CA ARG A 10 -6.78 -2.25 15.90
C ARG A 10 -5.67 -2.88 15.06
N GLN A 11 -4.43 -2.44 15.25
CA GLN A 11 -3.26 -2.81 14.44
C GLN A 11 -3.51 -2.64 12.93
N GLN A 12 -3.93 -1.43 12.54
CA GLN A 12 -4.22 -1.08 11.15
C GLN A 12 -3.61 0.27 10.76
N ILE A 13 -3.18 0.40 9.51
CA ILE A 13 -2.81 1.68 8.91
C ILE A 13 -4.02 2.25 8.16
N ASN A 14 -4.58 3.35 8.64
CA ASN A 14 -5.67 4.09 8.05
C ASN A 14 -5.14 5.11 7.04
N ILE A 15 -5.12 4.74 5.76
CA ILE A 15 -4.75 5.66 4.68
C ILE A 15 -5.88 6.67 4.51
N PRO A 16 -5.64 7.97 4.75
CA PRO A 16 -6.69 8.98 4.71
C PRO A 16 -7.10 9.30 3.28
N ARG A 17 -8.31 9.85 3.11
CA ARG A 17 -8.76 10.42 1.83
C ARG A 17 -7.96 11.66 1.46
N HIS A 18 -7.56 12.43 2.46
CA HIS A 18 -6.75 13.63 2.33
C HIS A 18 -5.92 13.81 3.60
N ASP A 19 -4.68 14.26 3.45
CA ASP A 19 -3.81 14.69 4.54
C ASP A 19 -2.93 15.82 4.02
N ARG A 20 -3.15 17.04 4.52
CA ARG A 20 -2.41 18.22 4.09
C ARG A 20 -0.90 17.96 4.17
N CYS A 21 -0.23 18.11 3.04
CA CYS A 21 1.17 17.75 2.93
C CYS A 21 2.05 18.79 3.62
N ASP A 22 2.80 18.33 4.62
CA ASP A 22 3.78 19.10 5.40
C ASP A 22 5.20 18.53 5.30
N PHE A 23 5.47 17.77 4.23
CA PHE A 23 6.73 17.03 4.01
C PHE A 23 7.80 17.87 3.28
N GLY A 24 7.49 19.14 2.98
CA GLY A 24 8.38 20.11 2.35
C GLY A 24 9.27 20.84 3.34
N LYS A 25 10.04 21.81 2.83
CA LYS A 25 10.85 22.70 3.67
C LYS A 25 9.94 23.51 4.59
N ASN A 26 10.34 23.66 5.86
CA ASN A 26 9.61 24.44 6.87
C ASN A 26 8.13 24.03 7.04
N GLY A 27 7.81 22.74 6.86
CA GLY A 27 6.43 22.24 6.98
C GLY A 27 5.52 22.57 5.79
N GLY A 28 6.08 23.04 4.68
CA GLY A 28 5.34 23.26 3.44
C GLY A 28 5.08 21.98 2.65
N TYR A 29 4.62 22.14 1.41
CA TYR A 29 4.35 21.03 0.50
C TYR A 29 5.64 20.38 0.00
N CYS A 30 5.65 19.05 -0.15
CA CYS A 30 6.77 18.39 -0.80
C CYS A 30 6.71 18.58 -2.33
N GLY A 31 7.87 18.52 -3.00
CA GLY A 31 7.97 18.71 -4.45
C GLY A 31 7.12 17.73 -5.29
N TYR A 32 6.78 16.56 -4.74
CA TYR A 32 5.82 15.65 -5.40
C TYR A 32 4.41 16.23 -5.40
N CYS A 33 3.93 16.72 -4.25
CA CYS A 33 2.61 17.34 -4.15
C CYS A 33 2.51 18.61 -5.00
N GLU A 34 3.55 19.44 -5.00
CA GLU A 34 3.64 20.61 -5.88
C GLU A 34 3.54 20.22 -7.37
N GLN A 35 4.28 19.19 -7.79
CA GLN A 35 4.22 18.71 -9.18
C GLN A 35 2.82 18.19 -9.52
N GLN A 36 2.19 17.42 -8.64
CA GLN A 36 0.83 16.91 -8.87
C GLN A 36 -0.22 18.02 -8.90
N ALA A 37 -0.07 19.07 -8.09
CA ALA A 37 -0.94 20.25 -8.11
C ALA A 37 -0.79 21.03 -9.43
N ARG A 38 0.45 21.25 -9.91
CA ARG A 38 0.69 21.88 -11.23
C ARG A 38 0.04 21.10 -12.37
N LEU A 39 0.14 19.78 -12.34
CA LEU A 39 -0.50 18.93 -13.36
C LEU A 39 -2.03 19.03 -13.30
N ALA A 40 -2.60 19.05 -12.10
CA ALA A 40 -4.05 19.18 -11.93
C ALA A 40 -4.58 20.52 -12.47
N ALA A 41 -3.98 21.65 -12.05
CA ALA A 41 -4.35 22.97 -12.53
C ALA A 41 -4.12 23.15 -14.05
N LYS A 42 -3.11 22.47 -14.62
CA LYS A 42 -2.90 22.46 -16.08
C LYS A 42 -4.01 21.71 -16.83
N CYS A 43 -4.61 20.71 -16.23
CA CYS A 43 -5.63 19.87 -16.86
C CYS A 43 -7.07 20.32 -16.58
N ASN A 44 -7.27 21.31 -15.71
CA ASN A 44 -8.58 21.85 -15.35
C ASN A 44 -8.51 23.38 -15.23
N GLU A 45 -9.13 24.09 -16.17
CA GLU A 45 -9.11 25.56 -16.23
C GLU A 45 -9.83 26.22 -15.05
N ASP A 46 -10.73 25.49 -14.38
CA ASP A 46 -11.48 25.97 -13.20
C ASP A 46 -10.76 25.71 -11.87
N LEU A 47 -9.54 25.15 -11.90
CA LEU A 47 -8.78 24.79 -10.71
C LEU A 47 -7.46 25.56 -10.66
N SER A 48 -7.31 26.45 -9.68
CA SER A 48 -6.04 27.14 -9.47
C SER A 48 -4.97 26.19 -8.91
N PHE A 49 -3.70 26.57 -9.07
CA PHE A 49 -2.58 25.83 -8.50
C PHE A 49 -2.67 25.75 -6.97
N ASP A 50 -3.06 26.83 -6.29
CA ASP A 50 -3.11 26.89 -4.83
C ASP A 50 -4.25 26.02 -4.28
N GLU A 51 -5.42 26.03 -4.92
CA GLU A 51 -6.52 25.10 -4.59
C GLU A 51 -6.09 23.65 -4.81
N ALA A 52 -5.46 23.35 -5.95
CA ALA A 52 -4.94 22.02 -6.24
C ALA A 52 -3.86 21.57 -5.25
N LEU A 53 -3.14 22.51 -4.63
CA LEU A 53 -2.06 22.25 -3.68
C LEU A 53 -2.61 21.98 -2.28
N GLU A 54 -3.59 22.76 -1.82
CA GLU A 54 -4.30 22.51 -0.55
C GLU A 54 -5.01 21.14 -0.56
N ASP A 55 -5.48 20.69 -1.72
CA ASP A 55 -6.03 19.35 -1.94
C ASP A 55 -4.98 18.20 -1.96
N ARG A 56 -3.71 18.51 -1.67
CA ARG A 56 -2.64 17.52 -1.49
C ARG A 56 -2.23 17.39 -0.03
N TRP A 57 -1.95 16.19 0.45
CA TRP A 57 -1.83 14.90 -0.25
C TRP A 57 -3.15 14.12 -0.24
N GLN A 58 -3.44 13.38 -1.31
CA GLN A 58 -4.55 12.43 -1.37
C GLN A 58 -4.15 11.19 -2.20
N PRO A 59 -4.77 10.02 -1.97
CA PRO A 59 -4.60 8.86 -2.83
C PRO A 59 -5.05 9.13 -4.27
N LYS A 60 -4.51 8.37 -5.23
CA LYS A 60 -4.88 8.50 -6.66
C LYS A 60 -6.34 8.13 -6.94
N THR A 61 -6.89 7.19 -6.17
CA THR A 61 -8.27 6.70 -6.30
C THR A 61 -8.95 6.74 -4.93
N THR A 62 -10.27 6.82 -4.93
CA THR A 62 -11.09 6.77 -3.70
C THR A 62 -10.83 5.49 -2.91
N THR A 63 -10.68 4.34 -3.59
CA THR A 63 -10.32 3.05 -2.97
C THR A 63 -8.91 3.00 -2.40
N GLY A 64 -8.06 3.98 -2.73
CA GLY A 64 -6.75 4.13 -2.12
C GLY A 64 -6.82 4.48 -0.64
N ALA A 65 -7.85 5.23 -0.23
CA ALA A 65 -8.15 5.52 1.16
C ALA A 65 -8.83 4.31 1.80
N ARG A 66 -8.12 3.66 2.73
CA ARG A 66 -8.54 2.38 3.32
C ARG A 66 -7.74 2.06 4.57
N ALA A 67 -8.29 1.18 5.40
CA ALA A 67 -7.53 0.51 6.45
C ALA A 67 -6.71 -0.66 5.86
N VAL A 68 -5.45 -0.76 6.26
CA VAL A 68 -4.55 -1.87 5.92
C VAL A 68 -4.19 -2.59 7.22
N PRO A 69 -4.83 -3.74 7.53
CA PRO A 69 -4.54 -4.48 8.75
C PRO A 69 -3.16 -5.13 8.69
N PHE A 70 -2.42 -5.04 9.79
CA PHE A 70 -1.12 -5.66 9.96
C PHE A 70 -1.03 -6.56 11.20
N GLY A 71 -2.02 -6.51 12.10
CA GLY A 71 -2.06 -7.29 13.35
C GLY A 71 -2.19 -8.81 13.23
N TRP A 72 -2.22 -9.36 12.02
CA TRP A 72 -2.31 -10.82 11.80
C TRP A 72 -0.93 -11.51 11.82
N ASN A 73 0.16 -10.75 11.94
CA ASN A 73 1.52 -11.26 11.97
C ASN A 73 2.40 -10.39 12.89
N ASP A 74 2.94 -10.99 13.96
CA ASP A 74 3.72 -10.31 14.99
C ASP A 74 5.04 -9.69 14.46
N GLU A 75 5.62 -10.27 13.42
CA GLU A 75 6.81 -9.72 12.77
C GLU A 75 6.47 -8.40 12.05
N ILE A 76 5.32 -8.33 11.37
CA ILE A 76 4.86 -7.09 10.73
C ILE A 76 4.56 -6.03 11.80
N VAL A 77 3.90 -6.42 12.90
CA VAL A 77 3.66 -5.51 14.04
C VAL A 77 4.98 -4.94 14.55
N SER A 78 5.95 -5.80 14.86
CA SER A 78 7.27 -5.40 15.35
C SER A 78 8.01 -4.47 14.38
N VAL A 79 7.90 -4.71 13.07
CA VAL A 79 8.52 -3.84 12.04
C VAL A 79 7.87 -2.46 12.00
N VAL A 80 6.55 -2.37 12.15
CA VAL A 80 5.83 -1.09 12.17
C VAL A 80 6.15 -0.31 13.46
N GLU A 81 6.18 -0.98 14.61
CA GLU A 81 6.58 -0.40 15.90
C GLU A 81 8.01 0.13 15.83
N ALA A 82 8.98 -0.72 15.47
CA ALA A 82 10.39 -0.32 15.37
C ALA A 82 10.63 0.83 14.37
N PHE A 83 9.79 0.95 13.34
CA PHE A 83 9.85 2.09 12.43
C PHE A 83 9.44 3.40 13.14
N PHE A 84 8.34 3.39 13.88
CA PHE A 84 7.80 4.58 14.55
C PHE A 84 8.54 4.94 15.85
N GLU A 85 9.24 3.98 16.47
CA GLU A 85 10.21 4.28 17.54
C GLU A 85 11.37 5.19 17.06
N ILE A 86 11.71 5.13 15.78
CA ILE A 86 12.82 5.88 15.19
C ILE A 86 12.33 7.12 14.43
N TYR A 87 11.14 7.06 13.83
CA TYR A 87 10.63 8.08 12.94
C TYR A 87 9.15 8.38 13.17
N ASP A 88 8.78 9.61 13.53
CA ASP A 88 7.38 10.05 13.65
C ASP A 88 6.59 10.02 12.31
N ARG A 89 7.31 9.95 11.19
CA ARG A 89 6.77 9.92 9.82
C ARG A 89 7.79 9.41 8.82
N TRP A 90 7.30 8.96 7.67
CA TRP A 90 8.16 8.57 6.55
C TRP A 90 9.07 9.71 6.07
N PRO A 91 10.41 9.62 6.24
CA PRO A 91 11.29 10.78 6.09
C PRO A 91 11.84 10.97 4.66
N ARG A 92 11.42 10.13 3.71
CA ARG A 92 12.06 10.04 2.38
C ARG A 92 11.03 10.11 1.24
N SER A 93 11.51 10.20 0.01
CA SER A 93 10.63 10.14 -1.17
C SER A 93 10.30 8.69 -1.55
N ARG A 94 9.25 8.51 -2.36
CA ARG A 94 8.88 7.22 -2.99
C ARG A 94 10.04 6.58 -3.77
N ALA A 95 10.92 7.40 -4.37
CA ALA A 95 12.07 6.91 -5.12
C ALA A 95 13.07 6.14 -4.23
N VAL A 96 13.18 6.49 -2.94
CA VAL A 96 14.05 5.79 -1.99
C VAL A 96 13.54 4.36 -1.75
N VAL A 97 12.23 4.14 -1.69
CA VAL A 97 11.67 2.78 -1.56
C VAL A 97 12.08 1.91 -2.73
N ASN A 98 11.95 2.41 -3.97
CA ASN A 98 12.35 1.66 -5.17
C ASN A 98 13.84 1.31 -5.13
N ARG A 99 14.71 2.29 -4.85
CA ARG A 99 16.16 2.04 -4.75
C ARG A 99 16.52 1.02 -3.66
N ARG A 100 15.84 1.05 -2.51
CA ARG A 100 16.05 0.08 -1.44
C ARG A 100 15.61 -1.33 -1.85
N VAL A 101 14.45 -1.46 -2.49
CA VAL A 101 13.97 -2.75 -2.99
C VAL A 101 14.91 -3.32 -4.06
N THR A 102 15.36 -2.50 -5.01
CA THR A 102 16.36 -2.88 -6.02
C THR A 102 17.63 -3.40 -5.35
N LYS A 103 18.18 -2.65 -4.39
CA LYS A 103 19.39 -3.05 -3.67
C LYS A 103 19.22 -4.39 -2.94
N VAL A 104 18.11 -4.56 -2.23
CA VAL A 104 17.81 -5.83 -1.52
C VAL A 104 17.68 -7.00 -2.50
N ALA A 105 17.05 -6.78 -3.67
CA ALA A 105 16.93 -7.81 -4.69
C ALA A 105 18.29 -8.24 -5.25
N GLU A 106 19.18 -7.28 -5.53
CA GLU A 106 20.54 -7.54 -6.03
C GLU A 106 21.37 -8.30 -5.00
N GLU A 107 21.32 -7.89 -3.73
CA GLU A 107 22.01 -8.56 -2.62
C GLU A 107 21.47 -9.98 -2.38
N ALA A 108 20.18 -10.22 -2.68
CA ALA A 108 19.56 -11.54 -2.62
C ALA A 108 19.82 -12.42 -3.87
N GLY A 109 20.60 -11.94 -4.85
CA GLY A 109 20.84 -12.66 -6.10
C GLY A 109 19.62 -12.76 -7.02
N MET A 110 18.62 -11.90 -6.82
CA MET A 110 17.44 -11.80 -7.66
C MET A 110 17.64 -10.76 -8.76
N LYS A 111 16.93 -10.91 -9.87
CA LYS A 111 16.94 -9.92 -10.93
C LYS A 111 16.17 -8.67 -10.51
N SER A 112 16.84 -7.53 -10.51
CA SER A 112 16.31 -6.29 -9.92
C SER A 112 15.24 -5.59 -10.79
N ASP A 113 15.09 -6.01 -12.05
CA ASP A 113 13.99 -5.63 -12.93
C ASP A 113 12.71 -6.46 -12.69
N GLU A 114 12.84 -7.66 -12.09
CA GLU A 114 11.70 -8.50 -11.69
C GLU A 114 11.19 -8.17 -10.28
N VAL A 115 12.03 -7.57 -9.42
CA VAL A 115 11.69 -7.24 -8.02
C VAL A 115 11.57 -5.73 -7.80
N TYR A 116 10.34 -5.24 -7.75
CA TYR A 116 10.00 -3.84 -7.50
C TYR A 116 8.72 -3.74 -6.66
N PRO A 117 8.40 -2.57 -6.04
CA PRO A 117 7.29 -2.47 -5.09
C PRO A 117 5.93 -2.97 -5.61
N HIS A 118 5.66 -2.80 -6.92
CA HIS A 118 4.42 -3.29 -7.50
C HIS A 118 4.41 -4.81 -7.68
N ALA A 119 5.54 -5.43 -8.04
CA ALA A 119 5.68 -6.89 -8.05
C ALA A 119 5.52 -7.49 -6.65
N LEU A 120 6.14 -6.89 -5.62
CA LEU A 120 5.98 -7.32 -4.22
C LEU A 120 4.51 -7.26 -3.77
N ARG A 121 3.81 -6.20 -4.14
CA ARG A 121 2.36 -6.07 -3.88
C ARG A 121 1.57 -7.16 -4.60
N ALA A 122 1.88 -7.48 -5.86
CA ALA A 122 1.24 -8.59 -6.56
C ALA A 122 1.50 -9.93 -5.87
N THR A 123 2.74 -10.20 -5.45
CA THR A 123 3.11 -11.41 -4.69
C THR A 123 2.32 -11.52 -3.38
N ALA A 124 2.18 -10.44 -2.61
CA ALA A 124 1.35 -10.43 -1.40
C ALA A 124 -0.12 -10.75 -1.72
N GLY A 125 -0.66 -10.19 -2.81
CA GLY A 125 -2.01 -10.50 -3.29
C GLY A 125 -2.20 -11.99 -3.61
N THR A 126 -1.24 -12.60 -4.32
CA THR A 126 -1.25 -14.04 -4.63
C THR A 126 -1.10 -14.89 -3.38
N HIS A 127 -0.22 -14.50 -2.46
CA HIS A 127 0.00 -15.21 -1.20
C HIS A 127 -1.28 -15.28 -0.36
N HIS A 128 -1.96 -14.15 -0.17
CA HIS A 128 -3.22 -14.12 0.58
C HIS A 128 -4.34 -14.89 -0.12
N ALA A 129 -4.45 -14.80 -1.45
CA ALA A 129 -5.41 -15.59 -2.22
C ALA A 129 -5.16 -17.10 -2.07
N TYR A 130 -3.89 -17.52 -2.14
CA TYR A 130 -3.49 -18.92 -1.92
C TYR A 130 -3.82 -19.43 -0.52
N ARG A 131 -3.69 -18.56 0.50
CA ARG A 131 -4.08 -18.87 1.88
C ARG A 131 -5.59 -18.83 2.14
N GLY A 132 -6.41 -18.59 1.11
CA GLY A 132 -7.88 -18.63 1.21
C GLY A 132 -8.54 -17.31 1.57
N LEU A 133 -7.84 -16.17 1.47
CA LEU A 133 -8.47 -14.87 1.74
C LEU A 133 -9.57 -14.59 0.69
N SER A 134 -10.77 -14.25 1.16
CA SER A 134 -11.92 -14.05 0.30
C SER A 134 -11.71 -12.91 -0.71
N THR A 135 -12.39 -12.98 -1.87
CA THR A 135 -12.29 -11.96 -2.93
C THR A 135 -12.53 -10.55 -2.40
N LEU A 136 -13.53 -10.37 -1.52
CA LEU A 136 -13.90 -9.07 -0.96
C LEU A 136 -12.84 -8.56 0.03
N ALA A 137 -12.33 -9.43 0.90
CA ALA A 137 -11.27 -9.07 1.83
C ALA A 137 -9.99 -8.70 1.08
N LEU A 138 -9.64 -9.45 0.04
CA LEU A 138 -8.49 -9.16 -0.82
C LEU A 138 -8.68 -7.84 -1.60
N GLN A 139 -9.86 -7.60 -2.16
CA GLN A 139 -10.18 -6.33 -2.82
C GLN A 139 -10.00 -5.14 -1.87
N SER A 140 -10.50 -5.28 -0.64
CA SER A 140 -10.38 -4.26 0.41
C SER A 140 -8.92 -4.03 0.79
N LEU A 141 -8.18 -5.07 1.17
CA LEU A 141 -6.76 -4.99 1.54
C LEU A 141 -5.93 -4.33 0.43
N MET A 142 -6.18 -4.74 -0.80
CA MET A 142 -5.44 -4.29 -1.97
C MET A 142 -5.96 -2.98 -2.54
N GLY A 143 -7.06 -2.40 -2.06
CA GLY A 143 -7.60 -1.13 -2.56
C GLY A 143 -7.96 -1.15 -4.05
N TRP A 144 -8.41 -2.30 -4.57
CA TRP A 144 -8.80 -2.42 -5.96
C TRP A 144 -10.21 -1.90 -6.21
N GLU A 145 -10.37 -1.05 -7.21
CA GLU A 145 -11.66 -0.50 -7.62
C GLU A 145 -12.61 -1.58 -8.14
N ARG A 146 -12.08 -2.51 -8.94
CA ARG A 146 -12.86 -3.59 -9.54
C ARG A 146 -12.58 -4.92 -8.86
N ILE A 147 -13.64 -5.61 -8.45
CA ILE A 147 -13.60 -6.97 -7.91
C ILE A 147 -12.97 -7.98 -8.89
N ASP A 148 -13.10 -7.75 -10.21
CA ASP A 148 -12.49 -8.60 -11.23
C ASP A 148 -10.96 -8.65 -11.13
N THR A 149 -10.33 -7.59 -10.62
CA THR A 149 -8.89 -7.59 -10.34
C THR A 149 -8.56 -8.62 -9.26
N ALA A 150 -9.38 -8.74 -8.22
CA ALA A 150 -9.20 -9.74 -7.17
C ALA A 150 -9.41 -11.18 -7.66
N ARG A 151 -10.44 -11.39 -8.50
CA ARG A 151 -10.74 -12.72 -9.08
C ARG A 151 -9.56 -13.31 -9.85
N LYS A 152 -8.72 -12.48 -10.48
CA LYS A 152 -7.51 -12.94 -11.18
C LYS A 152 -6.53 -13.66 -10.23
N TYR A 153 -6.39 -13.19 -9.00
CA TYR A 153 -5.47 -13.78 -8.02
C TYR A 153 -6.00 -15.12 -7.49
N LEU A 154 -7.30 -15.21 -7.20
CA LEU A 154 -7.93 -16.46 -6.75
C LEU A 154 -7.93 -17.55 -7.81
N ARG A 155 -8.15 -17.19 -9.09
CA ARG A 155 -8.09 -18.16 -10.20
C ARG A 155 -6.71 -18.80 -10.37
N VAL A 156 -5.65 -18.05 -10.06
CA VAL A 156 -4.26 -18.53 -10.18
C VAL A 156 -3.87 -19.36 -8.96
N SER A 157 -4.48 -19.11 -7.81
CA SER A 157 -4.15 -19.79 -6.56
C SER A 157 -4.98 -21.08 -6.36
N GLY A 158 -4.49 -22.20 -6.88
CA GLY A 158 -5.06 -23.52 -6.58
C GLY A 158 -5.00 -23.92 -5.09
N GLY A 159 -4.23 -23.20 -4.27
CA GLY A 159 -4.04 -23.47 -2.84
C GLY A 159 -5.31 -23.38 -2.01
N ALA A 160 -6.21 -22.46 -2.31
CA ALA A 160 -7.50 -22.38 -1.60
C ALA A 160 -8.35 -23.63 -1.86
N THR A 161 -8.31 -24.16 -3.09
CA THR A 161 -8.97 -25.41 -3.47
C THR A 161 -8.27 -26.62 -2.84
N ALA A 162 -6.93 -26.67 -2.87
CA ALA A 162 -6.17 -27.74 -2.23
C ALA A 162 -6.46 -27.82 -0.73
N LYS A 163 -6.42 -26.69 -0.02
CA LYS A 163 -6.74 -26.62 1.40
C LYS A 163 -8.20 -26.99 1.70
N ALA A 164 -9.15 -26.53 0.88
CA ALA A 164 -10.56 -26.91 1.05
C ALA A 164 -10.80 -28.40 0.78
N LEU A 165 -10.03 -29.03 -0.10
CA LEU A 165 -10.08 -30.48 -0.33
C LEU A 165 -9.42 -31.23 0.84
N GLU A 166 -8.28 -30.75 1.35
CA GLU A 166 -7.66 -31.29 2.57
C GLU A 166 -8.65 -31.26 3.74
N GLU A 167 -9.31 -30.13 4.01
CA GLU A 167 -10.32 -30.01 5.08
C GLU A 167 -11.52 -30.95 4.90
N VAL A 168 -11.88 -31.33 3.67
CA VAL A 168 -12.99 -32.26 3.39
C VAL A 168 -12.58 -33.73 3.53
N TYR A 169 -11.33 -34.05 3.23
CA TYR A 169 -10.82 -35.43 3.17
C TYR A 169 -9.83 -35.77 4.30
N GLU A 170 -9.49 -34.84 5.21
CA GLU A 170 -8.67 -35.10 6.40
C GLU A 170 -9.39 -35.96 7.46
N ASP A 171 -10.72 -36.05 7.39
CA ASP A 171 -11.56 -36.83 8.32
C ASP A 171 -12.03 -38.19 7.74
N ASP A 172 -11.56 -38.59 6.54
CA ASP A 172 -11.80 -39.92 5.91
C ASP A 172 -10.57 -40.85 6.06
#